data_AF-A0A7S3KK90-F1
#
_entry.id   AF-A0A7S3KK90-F1
#
_cell.length_a   1.000
_cell.length_b   1.000
_cell.length_c   1.000
_cell.angle_alpha   90.00
_cell.angle_beta   90.00
_cell.angle_gamma   90.00
#
_symmetry.space_group_name_H-M   'P 1'
#
loop_
_entity.id
_entity.type
_entity.pdbx_description
1 polymer ?
#
loop_
_entity_poly.entity_id
_entity_poly.type
_entity_poly.pdbx_seq_one_letter_code
_entity_poly.pdbx_strand_id
1 'polypeptide(L)'
;EEKEPVKFEAWPKIPFEYSSEKNYFNLVVPTKDTVRFSWFVKECLKNSFPLFFTGVTGVGKSIIINSAIEEIKEKMPYEEIFLAFSSQTKSSQVQMQIEEKLEKRRKTLLSGP
;
A
#
# COMPACT_ATOMS: atom_id res chain seq x y z
N GLU A 1 -11.14 -28.25 21.19
CA GLU A 1 -9.81 -27.91 20.65
C GLU A 1 -9.21 -26.81 21.51
N GLU A 2 -8.13 -27.12 22.21
CA GLU A 2 -7.39 -26.16 23.03
C GLU A 2 -6.58 -25.28 22.08
N LYS A 3 -6.95 -23.99 21.94
CA LYS A 3 -6.17 -23.05 21.12
C LYS A 3 -4.85 -22.79 21.83
N GLU A 4 -3.74 -23.07 21.16
CA GLU A 4 -2.41 -22.73 21.67
C GLU A 4 -2.37 -21.25 22.12
N PRO A 5 -1.69 -20.95 23.25
CA PRO A 5 -1.62 -19.59 23.74
C PRO A 5 -0.91 -18.68 22.74
N VAL A 6 -1.51 -17.52 22.46
CA VAL A 6 -0.92 -16.53 21.55
C VAL A 6 0.41 -16.05 22.14
N LYS A 7 1.51 -16.40 21.48
CA LYS A 7 2.87 -16.01 21.87
C LYS A 7 3.28 -14.75 21.11
N PHE A 8 3.79 -13.75 21.85
CA PHE A 8 4.37 -12.57 21.22
C PHE A 8 5.79 -12.88 20.74
N GLU A 9 6.02 -12.76 19.43
CA GLU A 9 7.33 -12.97 18.82
C GLU A 9 7.94 -11.66 18.34
N ALA A 10 9.27 -11.60 18.35
CA ALA A 10 9.99 -10.47 17.78
C ALA A 10 9.86 -10.45 16.25
N TRP A 11 9.78 -9.26 15.66
CA TRP A 11 9.78 -9.12 14.20
C TRP A 11 11.01 -9.81 13.59
N PRO A 12 10.81 -10.59 12.51
CA PRO A 12 11.90 -11.33 11.89
C PRO A 12 12.95 -10.36 11.33
N LYS A 13 14.22 -10.73 11.48
CA LYS A 13 15.33 -10.04 10.81
C LYS A 13 15.41 -10.57 9.39
N ILE A 14 14.91 -9.79 8.44
CA ILE A 14 14.98 -10.11 7.01
C ILE A 14 16.28 -9.51 6.48
N PRO A 15 17.16 -10.28 5.81
CA PRO A 15 18.37 -9.73 5.20
C PRO A 15 18.01 -8.84 4.01
N PHE A 16 18.77 -7.75 3.83
CA PHE A 16 18.65 -6.94 2.62
C PHE A 16 19.42 -7.60 1.47
N GLU A 17 18.73 -7.87 0.36
CA GLU A 17 19.35 -8.37 -0.87
C GLU A 17 19.53 -7.23 -1.87
N TYR A 18 20.79 -6.89 -2.14
CA TYR A 18 21.14 -5.89 -3.13
C TYR A 18 21.06 -6.49 -4.54
N SER A 19 20.41 -5.78 -5.45
CA SER A 19 20.43 -6.07 -6.89
C SER A 19 20.71 -4.78 -7.65
N SER A 20 21.78 -4.78 -8.44
CA SER A 20 22.16 -3.65 -9.30
C SER A 20 21.20 -3.42 -10.46
N GLU A 21 20.32 -4.37 -10.75
CA GLU A 21 19.33 -4.29 -11.82
C GLU A 21 18.06 -3.53 -11.37
N LYS A 22 17.81 -3.48 -10.05
CA LYS A 22 16.63 -2.79 -9.50
C LYS A 22 16.87 -1.27 -9.47
N ASN A 23 15.80 -0.51 -9.76
CA ASN A 23 15.81 0.94 -9.56
C ASN A 23 16.09 1.25 -8.08
N TYR A 24 16.89 2.29 -7.82
CA TYR A 24 17.22 2.76 -6.47
C TYR A 24 15.98 2.94 -5.58
N PHE A 25 14.87 3.48 -6.11
CA PHE A 25 13.64 3.69 -5.34
C PHE A 25 12.93 2.39 -4.94
N ASN A 26 13.27 1.26 -5.58
CA ASN A 26 12.71 -0.06 -5.30
C ASN A 26 13.61 -0.86 -4.33
N LEU A 27 14.79 -0.34 -3.98
CA LEU A 27 15.71 -0.97 -3.03
C LEU A 27 15.31 -0.64 -1.59
N VAL A 28 14.18 -1.20 -1.14
CA VAL A 28 13.69 -1.00 0.22
C VAL A 28 14.47 -1.85 1.22
N VAL A 29 15.10 -1.21 2.21
CA VAL A 29 15.81 -1.91 3.28
C VAL A 29 14.81 -2.41 4.34
N PRO A 30 14.75 -3.73 4.64
CA PRO A 30 13.86 -4.29 5.65
C PRO A 30 14.37 -3.98 7.07
N THR A 31 14.05 -2.78 7.55
CA THR A 31 14.22 -2.43 8.96
C THR A 31 13.05 -2.96 9.79
N LYS A 32 13.19 -2.96 11.12
CA LYS A 32 12.10 -3.33 12.04
C LYS A 32 10.82 -2.53 11.76
N ASP A 33 10.97 -1.23 11.48
CA ASP A 33 9.82 -0.35 11.22
C ASP A 33 9.22 -0.61 9.84
N THR A 34 10.04 -0.76 8.80
CA THR A 34 9.58 -1.12 7.45
C THR A 34 8.76 -2.40 7.47
N VAL A 35 9.27 -3.45 8.14
CA VAL A 35 8.58 -4.75 8.23
C VAL A 35 7.26 -4.61 8.99
N ARG A 36 7.26 -3.91 10.12
CA ARG A 36 6.09 -3.73 10.98
C ARG A 36 4.98 -2.95 10.30
N PHE A 37 5.32 -1.85 9.63
CA PHE A 37 4.35 -1.02 8.93
C PHE A 37 3.85 -1.67 7.65
N SER A 38 4.74 -2.33 6.89
CA SER A 38 4.34 -3.11 5.72
C SER A 38 3.36 -4.23 6.12
N TRP A 39 3.63 -4.95 7.21
CA TRP A 39 2.70 -5.95 7.75
C TRP A 39 1.34 -5.33 8.11
N PHE A 40 1.33 -4.18 8.79
CA PHE A 40 0.09 -3.52 9.20
C PHE A 40 -0.74 -3.05 8.02
N VAL A 41 -0.11 -2.42 7.02
CA VAL A 41 -0.77 -2.02 5.77
C VAL A 41 -1.39 -3.23 5.10
N LYS A 42 -0.65 -4.35 5.00
CA LYS A 42 -1.15 -5.57 4.37
C LYS A 42 -2.37 -6.13 5.08
N GLU A 43 -2.35 -6.14 6.41
CA GLU A 43 -3.45 -6.69 7.18
C GLU A 43 -4.71 -5.82 7.11
N CYS A 44 -4.56 -4.49 7.09
CA CYS A 44 -5.67 -3.59 6.81
C CYS A 44 -6.26 -3.79 5.41
N LEU A 45 -5.41 -3.92 4.38
CA LEU A 45 -5.85 -4.10 3.00
C LEU A 45 -6.64 -5.41 2.81
N LYS A 46 -6.16 -6.53 3.35
CA LYS A 46 -6.89 -7.82 3.30
C LYS A 46 -8.27 -7.74 3.94
N ASN A 47 -8.38 -7.01 5.05
CA ASN A 47 -9.63 -6.86 5.78
C ASN A 47 -10.48 -5.65 5.30
N SER A 48 -10.06 -4.98 4.22
CA SER A 48 -10.72 -3.78 3.68
C SER A 48 -10.90 -2.66 4.72
N PHE A 49 -9.95 -2.51 5.63
CA PHE A 49 -9.96 -1.45 6.63
C PHE A 49 -9.21 -0.20 6.13
N PRO A 50 -9.84 0.99 6.18
CA PRO A 50 -9.18 2.23 5.80
C PRO A 50 -8.05 2.56 6.76
N LEU A 51 -6.94 3.05 6.21
CA LEU A 51 -5.73 3.40 6.96
C LEU A 51 -5.32 4.83 6.62
N PHE A 52 -4.90 5.58 7.64
CA PHE A 52 -4.27 6.89 7.45
C PHE A 52 -2.86 6.90 8.07
N PHE A 53 -1.85 7.05 7.21
CA PHE A 53 -0.45 6.94 7.60
C PHE A 53 0.19 8.33 7.69
N THR A 54 0.54 8.77 8.91
CA THR A 54 1.03 10.13 9.18
C THR A 54 2.52 10.16 9.52
N GLY A 55 3.14 11.33 9.40
CA GLY A 55 4.53 11.57 9.79
C GLY A 55 5.22 12.63 8.94
N VAL A 56 6.42 13.04 9.33
CA VAL A 56 7.20 14.10 8.66
C VAL A 56 7.60 13.73 7.23
N THR A 57 7.76 14.71 6.35
CA THR A 57 8.13 14.46 4.95
C THR A 57 9.50 13.78 4.83
N GLY A 58 9.72 13.01 3.75
CA GLY A 58 11.02 12.39 3.46
C GLY A 58 11.36 11.10 4.22
N VAL A 59 10.54 10.61 5.14
CA VAL A 59 10.82 9.38 5.92
C VAL A 59 10.41 8.07 5.24
N GLY A 60 10.23 8.08 3.91
CA GLY A 60 9.94 6.85 3.16
C GLY A 60 8.53 6.26 3.32
N LYS A 61 7.56 6.99 3.91
CA LYS A 61 6.17 6.51 4.07
C LYS A 61 5.56 5.99 2.77
N SER A 62 5.65 6.77 1.68
CA SER A 62 5.12 6.39 0.37
C SER A 62 5.80 5.13 -0.18
N ILE A 63 7.11 4.98 0.05
CA ILE A 63 7.88 3.81 -0.39
C ILE A 63 7.40 2.55 0.36
N ILE A 64 7.19 2.64 1.68
CA ILE A 64 6.70 1.52 2.49
C ILE A 64 5.31 1.08 2.02
N ILE A 65 4.39 2.02 1.78
CA ILE A 65 3.04 1.72 1.33
C ILE A 65 3.05 1.09 -0.06
N ASN A 66 3.79 1.69 -1.02
CA ASN A 66 3.85 1.17 -2.38
C ASN A 66 4.44 -0.24 -2.41
N SER A 67 5.53 -0.48 -1.69
CA SER A 67 6.13 -1.82 -1.57
C SER A 67 5.15 -2.84 -0.96
N ALA A 68 4.37 -2.45 0.05
CA ALA A 68 3.38 -3.32 0.66
C ALA A 68 2.21 -3.66 -0.28
N ILE A 69 1.79 -2.70 -1.12
CA ILE A 69 0.74 -2.89 -2.13
C ILE A 69 1.24 -3.80 -3.25
N GLU A 70 2.46 -3.57 -3.76
CA GLU A 70 3.09 -4.41 -4.79
C GLU A 70 3.16 -5.89 -4.37
N GLU A 71 3.60 -6.16 -3.14
CA GLU A 71 3.61 -7.53 -2.59
C GLU A 71 2.21 -8.15 -2.44
N ILE A 72 1.17 -7.34 -2.23
CA ILE A 72 -0.22 -7.81 -2.17
C ILE A 72 -0.78 -8.11 -3.55
N LYS A 73 -0.43 -7.31 -4.56
CA LYS A 73 -0.86 -7.53 -5.94
C LYS A 73 -0.44 -8.89 -6.48
N GLU A 74 0.71 -9.41 -6.05
CA GLU A 74 1.15 -10.76 -6.41
C GLU A 74 0.18 -11.85 -5.91
N LYS A 75 -0.59 -11.58 -4.86
CA LYS A 75 -1.45 -12.56 -4.17
C LYS A 75 -2.94 -12.33 -4.40
N MET A 76 -3.33 -11.10 -4.70
CA MET A 76 -4.73 -10.69 -4.86
C MET A 76 -4.85 -9.68 -6.01
N PRO A 77 -5.91 -9.76 -6.84
CA PRO A 77 -6.10 -8.87 -7.97
C PRO A 77 -6.58 -7.49 -7.50
N TYR A 78 -5.65 -6.68 -6.97
CA TYR A 78 -5.89 -5.29 -6.62
C TYR A 78 -5.35 -4.36 -7.68
N GLU A 79 -6.10 -3.30 -7.94
CA GLU A 79 -5.65 -2.14 -8.72
C GLU A 79 -5.73 -0.88 -7.85
N GLU A 80 -4.62 -0.16 -7.70
CA GLU A 80 -4.61 1.15 -7.03
C GLU A 80 -4.95 2.28 -7.98
N ILE A 81 -5.62 3.28 -7.41
CA ILE A 81 -5.73 4.61 -8.00
C ILE A 81 -4.81 5.51 -7.19
N PHE A 82 -3.68 5.90 -7.79
CA PHE A 82 -2.75 6.84 -7.17
C PHE A 82 -3.23 8.28 -7.34
N LEU A 83 -3.46 8.97 -6.22
CA LEU A 83 -3.91 10.37 -6.18
C LEU A 83 -2.86 11.25 -5.50
N ALA A 84 -2.42 12.30 -6.19
CA ALA A 84 -1.50 13.30 -5.65
C ALA A 84 -2.23 14.63 -5.42
N PHE A 85 -2.16 15.14 -4.20
CA PHE A 85 -2.81 16.39 -3.81
C PHE A 85 -1.81 17.55 -3.74
N SER A 86 -2.26 18.72 -4.16
CA SER A 86 -1.59 20.01 -4.00
C SER A 86 -2.59 21.05 -3.50
N SER A 87 -2.12 22.27 -3.22
CA SER A 87 -3.00 23.39 -2.86
C SER A 87 -4.00 23.77 -3.95
N GLN A 88 -3.78 23.32 -5.20
CA GLN A 88 -4.63 23.64 -6.34
C GLN A 88 -5.59 22.51 -6.69
N THR A 89 -5.53 21.37 -6.01
CA THR A 89 -6.38 20.21 -6.29
C THR A 89 -7.82 20.47 -5.86
N LYS A 90 -8.74 20.55 -6.83
CA LYS A 90 -10.18 20.73 -6.62
C LYS A 90 -10.92 19.39 -6.58
N SER A 91 -12.10 19.38 -5.96
CA SER A 91 -12.96 18.18 -5.90
C SER A 91 -13.28 17.61 -7.29
N SER A 92 -13.52 18.47 -8.29
CA SER A 92 -13.77 18.04 -9.66
C SER A 92 -12.60 17.28 -10.29
N GLN A 93 -11.35 17.63 -9.93
CA GLN A 93 -10.15 16.94 -10.43
C GLN A 93 -10.00 15.58 -9.77
N VAL A 94 -10.30 15.45 -8.47
CA VAL A 94 -10.27 14.17 -7.76
C VAL A 94 -11.28 13.21 -8.35
N GLN A 95 -12.52 13.68 -8.58
CA GLN A 95 -13.55 12.87 -9.21
C GLN A 95 -13.11 12.38 -10.59
N MET A 96 -12.61 13.28 -11.43
CA MET A 96 -12.08 12.94 -12.75
C MET A 96 -10.98 11.87 -12.68
N GLN A 97 -9.99 12.03 -11.80
CA GLN A 97 -8.88 11.07 -11.65
C GLN A 97 -9.35 9.67 -11.22
N ILE A 98 -10.39 9.58 -10.39
CA ILE A 98 -10.96 8.30 -9.98
C ILE A 98 -11.78 7.69 -11.13
N GLU A 99 -12.66 8.47 -11.76
CA GLU A 99 -13.55 7.98 -12.82
C GLU A 99 -12.79 7.56 -14.09
N GLU A 100 -11.67 8.21 -14.40
CA GLU A 100 -10.80 7.86 -15.54
C GLU A 100 -10.22 6.44 -15.46
N LYS A 101 -10.12 5.87 -14.25
CA LYS A 101 -9.60 4.52 -14.01
C LYS A 101 -10.69 3.45 -13.96
N LEU A 102 -11.96 3.83 -14.09
CA LEU A 102 -13.11 2.94 -13.96
C LEU A 102 -13.86 2.81 -15.28
N GLU A 103 -14.43 1.63 -15.53
CA GLU A 103 -15.29 1.39 -16.68
C GLU A 103 -16.74 1.76 -16.39
N LYS A 104 -17.34 2.52 -17.31
CA LYS A 104 -18.75 2.88 -17.23
C LYS A 104 -19.64 1.73 -17.70
N ARG A 105 -20.28 1.05 -16.74
CA ARG A 105 -21.23 -0.04 -17.02
C ARG A 105 -22.65 0.47 -17.27
N ARG A 106 -23.09 1.53 -16.59
CA ARG A 106 -24.39 2.21 -16.79
C ARG A 106 -24.27 3.72 -16.55
N LYS A 107 -25.36 4.48 -16.72
CA LYS A 107 -25.37 5.95 -16.57
C LYS A 107 -24.73 6.43 -15.25
N THR A 108 -24.92 5.69 -14.16
CA THR A 108 -24.42 6.01 -12.81
C THR A 108 -23.58 4.89 -12.18
N LEU A 109 -23.27 3.82 -12.93
CA LEU A 109 -22.55 2.65 -12.41
C LEU A 109 -21.16 2.61 -13.03
N LEU A 110 -20.14 2.79 -12.18
CA LEU A 110 -18.74 2.61 -12.50
C LEU A 110 -18.24 1.33 -11.84
N SER A 111 -17.38 0.59 -12.52
CA SER A 111 -16.78 -0.65 -12.02
C SER A 111 -15.28 -0.64 -12.31
N GLY A 112 -14.53 -1.50 -11.61
CA GLY A 112 -13.20 -1.87 -12.08
C GLY A 112 -13.27 -2.46 -13.50
N PRO A 113 -12.16 -2.41 -14.26
CA PRO A 113 -12.03 -3.07 -15.56
C PRO A 113 -12.40 -4.56 -15.47
#